data_AF-A0AAV0KMK4-F1
#
_entry.id   AF-A0AAV0KMK4-F1
#
_cell.length_a   1.000
_cell.length_b   1.000
_cell.length_c   1.000
_cell.angle_alpha   90.00
_cell.angle_beta   90.00
_cell.angle_gamma   90.00
#
_symmetry.space_group_name_H-M   'P 1'
#
loop_
_entity.id
_entity.type
_entity.pdbx_description
1 polymer ?
#
loop_
_entity_poly.entity_id
_entity_poly.type
_entity_poly.pdbx_seq_one_letter_code
_entity_poly.pdbx_strand_id
1 'polypeptide(L)' 'MKVEFPEFVERLEEKGLIYTRIAGDEDDPSSTIGRGWKSTFLTDDKAVAEER' A
#
# COMPACT_ATOMS: atom_id res chain seq x y z
N MET A 1 12.75 -20.38 0.57
CA MET A 1 12.91 -19.11 1.30
C MET A 1 13.43 -19.28 2.71
N LYS A 2 12.71 -19.87 3.69
CA LYS A 2 13.25 -19.98 5.07
C LYS A 2 14.53 -20.83 5.18
N VAL A 3 14.69 -21.86 4.34
CA VAL A 3 15.93 -22.66 4.29
C VAL A 3 17.10 -21.90 3.63
N GLU A 4 16.78 -20.94 2.75
CA GLU A 4 17.76 -20.22 1.93
C GLU A 4 18.17 -18.88 2.55
N PHE A 5 17.24 -18.21 3.23
CA PHE A 5 17.42 -16.94 3.94
C PHE A 5 16.75 -17.01 5.33
N PRO A 6 17.24 -17.87 6.24
CA PRO A 6 16.57 -18.15 7.52
C PRO A 6 16.37 -16.91 8.38
N GLU A 7 17.41 -16.10 8.56
CA GLU A 7 17.36 -14.90 9.40
C GLU A 7 16.43 -13.82 8.82
N PHE A 8 16.40 -13.67 7.49
CA PHE A 8 15.51 -12.71 6.84
C PHE A 8 14.05 -13.07 7.07
N VAL A 9 13.71 -14.35 6.87
CA VAL A 9 12.33 -14.82 7.08
C VAL A 9 11.94 -14.74 8.55
N GLU A 10 12.84 -15.09 9.48
CA GLU A 10 12.58 -14.94 10.91
C GLU A 10 12.30 -13.47 11.29
N ARG A 11 13.08 -12.52 10.76
CA ARG A 11 12.84 -11.09 11.00
C ARG A 11 11.53 -10.59 10.38
N LEU A 12 11.13 -11.10 9.22
CA LEU A 12 9.83 -10.79 8.63
C LEU A 12 8.68 -11.31 9.47
N GLU A 13 8.82 -12.53 10.02
CA GLU A 13 7.82 -13.12 10.92
C GLU A 13 7.72 -12.33 12.24
N GLU A 14 8.86 -11.94 12.81
CA GLU A 14 8.90 -11.18 14.08
C GLU A 14 8.38 -9.74 13.92
N LYS A 15 8.75 -9.05 12.83
CA LYS A 15 8.56 -7.59 12.70
C LYS A 15 7.50 -7.17 11.69
N GLY A 16 7.11 -8.08 10.79
CA GLY A 16 6.26 -7.75 9.66
C GLY A 16 6.91 -6.75 8.70
N LEU A 17 6.07 -6.07 7.94
CA LEU A 17 6.46 -5.06 6.95
C LEU A 17 5.58 -3.82 7.09
N ILE A 18 6.18 -2.65 6.83
CA ILE A 18 5.45 -1.40 6.69
C ILE A 18 5.50 -1.00 5.22
N TYR A 19 4.33 -0.78 4.64
CA TYR A 19 4.19 -0.27 3.29
C TYR A 19 3.66 1.16 3.34
N THR A 20 4.39 2.07 2.72
CA THR A 20 3.93 3.45 2.52
C THR A 20 3.60 3.65 1.06
N ARG A 21 2.39 4.13 0.77
CA ARG A 21 1.95 4.47 -0.57
C ARG A 21 1.45 5.91 -0.59
N ILE A 22 1.84 6.65 -1.61
CA ILE A 22 1.33 8.00 -1.87
C ILE A 22 0.31 7.85 -3.00
N ALA A 23 -0.95 8.16 -2.72
CA ALA A 23 -2.02 8.21 -3.70
C ALA A 23 -2.40 9.66 -3.95
N GLY A 24 -2.30 10.11 -5.21
CA GLY A 24 -2.75 11.43 -5.63
C GLY A 24 -4.28 11.54 -5.60
N ASP A 25 -4.82 12.71 -5.94
CA ASP A 25 -6.28 12.91 -5.98
C ASP A 25 -6.92 12.05 -7.08
N GLU A 26 -6.35 12.13 -8.29
CA GLU A 26 -6.82 11.45 -9.51
C GLU A 26 -5.88 10.32 -9.93
N ASP A 27 -6.34 9.49 -10.87
CA ASP A 27 -5.54 8.44 -11.47
C ASP A 27 -4.50 8.99 -12.46
N ASP A 28 -3.26 8.53 -12.33
CA ASP A 28 -2.17 8.78 -13.27
C ASP A 28 -1.89 7.53 -14.13
N PRO A 29 -2.32 7.49 -15.40
CA PRO A 29 -2.12 6.35 -16.28
C PRO A 29 -0.66 6.13 -16.70
N SER A 30 0.23 7.09 -16.45
CA SER A 30 1.67 6.94 -16.73
C SER A 30 2.41 6.14 -15.65
N SER A 31 1.79 5.95 -14.48
CA SER A 31 2.35 5.21 -13.35
C SER A 31 1.64 3.87 -13.14
N THR A 32 2.41 2.80 -12.98
CA THR A 32 1.87 1.44 -12.72
C THR A 32 1.07 1.36 -11.42
N ILE A 33 1.33 2.27 -10.48
CA ILE A 33 0.61 2.41 -9.21
C ILE A 33 -0.09 3.76 -9.09
N GLY A 34 -0.32 4.45 -10.20
CA GLY A 34 -0.86 5.81 -10.26
C GLY A 34 -2.31 5.97 -9.85
N ARG A 35 -2.98 4.91 -9.34
CA ARG A 35 -4.34 5.02 -8.84
C ARG A 35 -4.44 6.04 -7.71
N GLY A 36 -5.32 7.02 -7.85
CA GLY A 36 -5.61 8.06 -6.86
C GLY A 36 -6.42 7.53 -5.68
N TRP A 37 -6.49 8.31 -4.60
CA TRP A 37 -7.23 7.91 -3.39
C TRP A 37 -8.73 7.81 -3.66
N LYS A 38 -9.30 8.68 -4.51
CA LYS A 38 -10.72 8.63 -4.89
C LYS A 38 -11.09 7.31 -5.56
N SER A 39 -10.32 6.89 -6.55
CA SER A 39 -10.48 5.58 -7.23
C SER A 39 -10.10 4.38 -6.36
N THR A 40 -9.32 4.59 -5.29
CA THR A 40 -8.95 3.54 -4.33
C THR A 40 -10.06 3.29 -3.32
N PHE A 41 -10.66 4.36 -2.79
CA PHE A 41 -11.69 4.30 -1.75
C PHE A 41 -13.11 4.46 -2.29
N LEU A 42 -13.26 4.71 -3.59
CA LEU A 42 -14.53 4.87 -4.32
C LEU A 42 -15.40 6.00 -3.75
N THR A 43 -14.77 7.12 -3.45
CA THR A 43 -15.43 8.31 -2.86
C THR A 43 -14.63 9.57 -3.17
N ASP A 44 -15.33 10.70 -3.30
CA ASP A 44 -14.74 12.03 -3.41
C ASP A 44 -14.70 12.77 -2.06
N ASP A 45 -15.27 12.17 -1.00
CA ASP A 45 -15.24 12.70 0.36
C ASP A 45 -14.07 12.10 1.14
N LYS A 46 -13.18 12.97 1.64
CA LYS A 46 -12.00 12.60 2.42
C LYS A 46 -12.35 11.92 3.74
N ALA A 47 -13.40 12.39 4.42
CA ALA A 47 -13.80 11.80 5.70
C ALA A 47 -14.25 10.34 5.49
N VAL A 48 -15.01 10.08 4.42
CA VAL A 48 -15.45 8.73 4.05
C VAL A 48 -14.28 7.84 3.61
N ALA A 49 -13.25 8.41 2.97
CA ALA A 49 -12.07 7.65 2.57
C ALA A 49 -11.22 7.21 3.78
N GLU A 50 -11.08 8.07 4.79
CA GLU A 50 -10.25 7.79 5.98
C GLU A 50 -10.85 6.72 6.92
N GLU A 51 -12.14 6.43 6.79
CA GLU A 51 -12.82 5.37 7.55
C GLU A 51 -12.60 3.95 6.98
N ARG A 52 -11.99 3.81 5.79
CA ARG A 52 -11.79 2.53 5.09
C ARG A 52 -10.38 1.97 5.22
#